data_AF-A0A924LX18-F1
#
_entry.id   AF-A0A924LX18-F1
#
_cell.length_a   1.000
_cell.length_b   1.000
_cell.length_c   1.000
_cell.angle_alpha   90.00
_cell.angle_beta   90.00
_cell.angle_gamma   90.00
#
_symmetry.space_group_name_H-M   'P 1'
#
loop_
_entity.id
_entity.type
_entity.pdbx_description
1 polymer ?
#
loop_
_entity_poly.entity_id
_entity_poly.type
_entity_poly.pdbx_seq_one_letter_code
_entity_poly.pdbx_strand_id
1 'polypeptide(L)'
;MQCGQATVEFVGTLPLLVLGGLIIVQALLVALSTIFAQSSASAAARQLASGTPKSQVQLPIAAGFRHGALISTHAGRIQVRLTVPKVIPLIDSSAMRVTASTGAVQP
;
A
#
# COMPACT_ATOMS: atom_id res chain seq x y z
N MET A 1 45.48 -15.65 -14.48
CA MET A 1 44.29 -16.34 -13.94
C MET A 1 43.34 -15.41 -13.15
N GLN A 2 43.54 -14.08 -13.13
CA GLN A 2 42.68 -13.18 -12.33
C GLN A 2 41.27 -12.91 -12.90
N CYS A 3 41.01 -13.09 -14.20
CA CYS A 3 39.69 -12.76 -14.79
C CYS A 3 38.54 -13.67 -14.32
N GLY A 4 38.83 -14.88 -13.84
CA GLY A 4 37.80 -15.81 -13.34
C GLY A 4 37.29 -15.49 -11.93
N GLN A 5 38.14 -14.91 -11.07
CA GLN A 5 37.79 -14.63 -9.68
C GLN A 5 36.81 -13.46 -9.56
N ALA A 6 37.03 -12.39 -10.34
CA ALA A 6 36.13 -11.23 -10.34
C ALA A 6 34.71 -11.59 -10.78
N THR A 7 34.54 -12.49 -11.75
CA THR A 7 33.21 -12.96 -12.18
C THR A 7 32.53 -13.80 -11.09
N VAL A 8 33.26 -14.64 -10.36
CA VAL A 8 32.70 -15.48 -9.30
C VAL A 8 32.24 -14.64 -8.11
N GLU A 9 33.01 -13.62 -7.71
CA GLU A 9 32.62 -12.68 -6.65
C GLU A 9 31.40 -11.84 -7.06
N PHE A 10 31.33 -11.41 -8.34
CA PHE A 10 30.18 -10.67 -8.85
C PHE A 10 28.90 -11.53 -8.90
N VAL A 11 28.99 -12.76 -9.39
CA VAL A 11 27.84 -13.68 -9.45
C VAL A 11 27.36 -14.04 -8.04
N GLY A 12 28.27 -14.15 -7.07
CA GLY A 12 27.92 -14.37 -5.66
C GLY A 12 27.20 -13.18 -5.00
N THR A 13 27.51 -11.95 -5.41
CA THR A 13 26.92 -10.72 -4.84
C THR A 13 25.62 -10.28 -5.52
N LEU A 14 25.41 -10.67 -6.79
CA LEU A 14 24.22 -10.30 -7.56
C LEU A 14 22.89 -10.70 -6.89
N PRO A 15 22.71 -11.90 -6.31
CA PRO A 15 21.50 -12.27 -5.57
C PRO A 15 21.23 -11.36 -4.37
N LEU A 16 22.28 -10.94 -3.65
CA LEU A 16 22.14 -10.02 -2.51
C LEU A 16 21.68 -8.64 -2.94
N LEU A 17 22.21 -8.14 -4.07
CA LEU A 17 21.77 -6.86 -4.65
C LEU A 17 20.32 -6.91 -5.11
N VAL A 18 19.92 -8.01 -5.77
CA VAL A 18 18.52 -8.22 -6.18
C VAL A 18 17.61 -8.26 -4.95
N LEU A 19 17.98 -9.01 -3.92
CA LEU A 19 17.19 -9.10 -2.69
C LEU A 19 17.07 -7.73 -1.99
N GLY A 20 18.18 -6.98 -1.90
CA GLY A 20 18.17 -5.62 -1.35
C GLY A 20 17.26 -4.68 -2.14
N GLY A 21 17.32 -4.71 -3.48
CA GLY A 21 16.45 -3.94 -4.34
C GLY A 21 14.97 -4.27 -4.14
N LEU A 22 14.63 -5.56 -4.03
CA LEU A 22 13.27 -6.01 -3.76
C LEU A 22 12.74 -5.52 -2.40
N ILE A 23 13.58 -5.52 -1.36
CA ILE A 23 13.21 -4.99 -0.03
C ILE A 23 12.90 -3.50 -0.12
N ILE A 24 13.73 -2.72 -0.83
CA ILE A 24 13.52 -1.28 -1.02
C ILE A 24 12.19 -1.03 -1.75
N VAL A 25 11.94 -1.73 -2.85
CA VAL A 25 10.70 -1.59 -3.61
C VAL A 25 9.48 -1.94 -2.73
N GLN A 26 9.57 -3.01 -1.94
CA GLN A 26 8.48 -3.40 -1.06
C GLN A 26 8.22 -2.35 0.04
N ALA A 27 9.27 -1.75 0.61
CA ALA A 27 9.13 -0.66 1.58
C ALA A 27 8.47 0.58 0.96
N LEU A 28 8.84 0.93 -0.29
CA LEU A 28 8.21 2.02 -1.02
C LEU A 28 6.72 1.78 -1.27
N LEU A 29 6.33 0.55 -1.62
CA LEU A 29 4.93 0.18 -1.81
C LEU A 29 4.11 0.30 -0.52
N VAL A 30 4.70 -0.04 0.63
CA VAL A 30 4.08 0.16 1.94
C VAL A 30 3.87 1.64 2.21
N ALA A 31 4.91 2.45 2.02
CA ALA A 31 4.83 3.90 2.22
C ALA A 31 3.75 4.55 1.34
N LEU A 32 3.71 4.18 0.05
CA LEU A 32 2.68 4.64 -0.88
C LEU A 32 1.28 4.21 -0.45
N SER A 33 1.12 2.97 0.02
CA SER A 33 -0.17 2.47 0.55
C SER A 33 -0.67 3.32 1.71
N THR A 34 0.21 3.72 2.62
CA THR A 34 -0.14 4.57 3.76
C THR A 34 -0.61 5.95 3.33
N ILE A 35 0.09 6.57 2.39
CA ILE A 35 -0.28 7.87 1.82
C ILE A 35 -1.66 7.77 1.16
N PHE A 36 -1.87 6.73 0.33
CA PHE A 36 -3.16 6.50 -0.33
C PHE A 36 -4.29 6.25 0.65
N ALA A 37 -4.07 5.47 1.72
CA ALA A 37 -5.09 5.19 2.72
C ALA A 37 -5.52 6.46 3.45
N GLN A 38 -4.56 7.30 3.84
CA GLN A 38 -4.82 8.55 4.55
C GLN A 38 -5.54 9.59 3.67
N SER A 39 -5.06 9.80 2.44
CA SER A 39 -5.73 10.69 1.47
C SER A 39 -7.13 10.21 1.14
N SER A 40 -7.33 8.90 1.02
CA SER A 40 -8.63 8.30 0.76
C SER A 40 -9.60 8.43 1.93
N ALA A 41 -9.13 8.24 3.17
CA ALA A 41 -9.98 8.43 4.35
C ALA A 41 -10.47 9.89 4.45
N SER A 42 -9.58 10.86 4.22
CA SER A 42 -9.92 12.28 4.20
C SER A 42 -10.88 12.64 3.07
N ALA A 43 -10.63 12.15 1.85
CA ALA A 43 -11.50 12.39 0.69
C ALA A 43 -12.89 11.77 0.89
N ALA A 44 -12.96 10.54 1.38
CA ALA A 44 -14.21 9.87 1.70
C ALA A 44 -15.00 10.61 2.78
N ALA A 45 -14.32 11.13 3.82
CA ALA A 45 -14.96 11.93 4.86
C ALA A 45 -15.62 13.19 4.32
N ARG A 46 -14.93 13.93 3.44
CA ARG A 46 -15.49 15.14 2.82
C ARG A 46 -16.69 14.82 1.93
N GLN A 47 -16.61 13.77 1.11
CA GLN A 47 -17.72 13.36 0.24
C GLN A 47 -18.92 12.86 1.03
N LEU A 48 -18.71 12.09 2.10
CA LEU A 48 -19.81 11.63 2.95
C LEU A 48 -20.45 12.78 3.73
N ALA A 49 -19.65 13.73 4.22
CA ALA A 49 -20.16 14.93 4.88
C ALA A 49 -20.97 15.83 3.93
N SER A 50 -20.66 15.82 2.63
CA SER A 50 -21.45 16.53 1.61
C SER A 50 -22.70 15.76 1.15
N GLY A 51 -23.04 14.64 1.79
CA GLY A 51 -24.21 13.82 1.45
C GLY A 51 -24.01 12.85 0.28
N THR A 52 -22.77 12.66 -0.20
CA THR A 52 -22.50 11.68 -1.26
C THR A 52 -22.79 10.26 -0.74
N PRO A 53 -23.62 9.46 -1.43
CA PRO A 53 -23.89 8.10 -1.00
C PRO A 53 -22.62 7.24 -1.06
N LYS A 54 -22.46 6.31 -0.12
CA LYS A 54 -21.25 5.46 0.00
C LYS A 54 -20.86 4.75 -1.31
N SER A 55 -21.84 4.37 -2.13
CA SER A 55 -21.63 3.69 -3.43
C SER A 55 -21.01 4.59 -4.50
N GLN A 56 -21.07 5.92 -4.34
CA GLN A 56 -20.54 6.89 -5.28
C GLN A 56 -19.26 7.56 -4.79
N VAL A 57 -18.76 7.20 -3.60
CA VAL A 57 -17.52 7.75 -3.05
C VAL A 57 -16.34 7.36 -3.93
N GLN A 58 -15.64 8.38 -4.44
CA GLN A 58 -14.44 8.19 -5.25
C GLN A 58 -13.19 8.29 -4.37
N LEU A 59 -12.36 7.24 -4.40
CA LEU A 59 -11.08 7.21 -3.69
C LEU A 59 -9.94 7.61 -4.64
N PRO A 60 -9.07 8.56 -4.24
CA PRO A 60 -7.89 8.96 -5.01
C PRO A 60 -6.78 7.92 -4.89
N ILE A 61 -7.02 6.71 -5.40
CA ILE A 61 -6.05 5.60 -5.38
C ILE A 61 -5.78 5.06 -6.79
N ALA A 62 -4.51 4.68 -7.02
CA ALA A 62 -4.10 4.05 -8.27
C ALA A 62 -4.76 2.68 -8.45
N ALA A 63 -4.96 2.27 -9.72
CA ALA A 63 -5.71 1.06 -10.07
C ALA A 63 -5.22 -0.21 -9.38
N GLY A 64 -3.90 -0.37 -9.22
CA GLY A 64 -3.29 -1.52 -8.55
C GLY A 64 -3.63 -1.65 -7.05
N PHE A 65 -4.08 -0.58 -6.40
CA PHE A 65 -4.47 -0.56 -4.98
C PHE A 65 -6.00 -0.64 -4.78
N ARG A 66 -6.78 -0.61 -5.87
CA ARG A 66 -8.26 -0.69 -5.81
C ARG A 66 -8.73 -2.09 -5.42
N HIS A 67 -8.02 -3.13 -5.87
CA HIS A 67 -8.34 -4.51 -5.51
C HIS A 67 -8.11 -4.71 -4.01
N GLY A 68 -9.20 -4.92 -3.27
CA GLY A 68 -9.17 -5.08 -1.81
C GLY A 68 -9.19 -3.79 -1.00
N ALA A 69 -9.46 -2.64 -1.64
CA ALA A 69 -9.76 -1.41 -0.91
C ALA A 69 -11.14 -1.51 -0.25
N LEU A 70 -11.20 -1.35 1.08
CA LEU A 70 -12.43 -1.42 1.85
C LEU A 70 -12.65 -0.11 2.61
N ILE A 71 -13.83 0.47 2.43
CA ILE A 71 -14.29 1.63 3.20
C ILE A 71 -15.27 1.10 4.24
N SER A 72 -14.99 1.33 5.52
CA SER A 72 -15.92 1.05 6.61
C SER A 72 -16.20 2.32 7.39
N THR A 73 -17.44 2.49 7.85
CA THR A 73 -17.83 3.60 8.72
C THR A 73 -18.29 3.00 10.04
N HIS A 74 -17.58 3.31 11.12
CA HIS A 74 -17.89 2.78 12.44
C HIS A 74 -17.87 3.92 13.47
N ALA A 75 -18.96 4.10 14.22
CA ALA A 75 -19.06 5.05 15.33
C ALA A 75 -18.56 6.48 14.99
N GLY A 76 -18.98 7.05 13.85
CA GLY A 76 -18.55 8.39 13.42
C GLY A 76 -17.09 8.47 12.95
N ARG A 77 -16.42 7.34 12.69
CA ARG A 77 -15.10 7.30 12.07
C ARG A 77 -15.16 6.60 10.73
N ILE A 78 -14.41 7.12 9.77
CA ILE A 78 -14.23 6.53 8.45
C ILE A 78 -12.87 5.83 8.44
N GLN A 79 -12.90 4.52 8.17
CA GLN A 79 -11.73 3.70 8.02
C GLN A 79 -11.58 3.30 6.56
N VAL A 80 -10.40 3.53 6.01
CA VAL A 80 -10.00 3.02 4.71
C VAL A 80 -8.89 2.02 4.91
N ARG A 81 -9.14 0.80 4.45
CA ARG A 81 -8.18 -0.30 4.47
C ARG A 81 -7.73 -0.58 3.05
N LEU A 82 -6.42 -0.59 2.82
CA LEU A 82 -5.79 -0.92 1.55
C LEU A 82 -4.92 -2.16 1.70
N THR A 83 -4.85 -2.95 0.63
CA THR A 83 -3.96 -4.11 0.53
C THR A 83 -2.67 -3.68 -0.16
N VAL A 84 -1.51 -4.00 0.42
CA VAL A 84 -0.22 -3.63 -0.15
C VAL A 84 0.13 -4.60 -1.30
N PRO A 85 0.46 -4.10 -2.51
CA PRO A 85 0.93 -4.94 -3.60
C PRO A 85 2.24 -5.63 -3.24
N LYS A 86 2.43 -6.83 -3.79
CA LYS A 86 3.62 -7.62 -3.54
C LYS A 86 4.56 -7.67 -4.71
N VAL A 87 5.85 -7.65 -4.38
CA VAL A 87 6.92 -7.94 -5.34
C VAL A 87 7.71 -9.18 -4.92
N ILE A 88 7.73 -9.50 -3.62
CA ILE A 88 8.45 -10.68 -3.10
C ILE A 88 7.44 -11.84 -2.92
N PRO A 89 7.50 -12.91 -3.74
CA PRO A 89 6.56 -14.02 -3.67
C PRO A 89 6.68 -14.85 -2.39
N LEU A 90 7.81 -14.73 -1.67
CA LEU A 90 8.14 -15.53 -0.48
C LEU A 90 7.48 -15.04 0.82
N ILE A 91 6.85 -13.86 0.81
CA ILE A 91 6.17 -13.29 1.99
C ILE A 91 4.67 -13.58 1.86
N ASP A 92 3.94 -13.93 2.93
CA ASP A 92 2.48 -14.20 2.88
C ASP A 92 1.64 -12.91 2.74
N SER A 93 0.57 -12.94 1.94
CA SER A 93 -0.21 -11.77 1.49
C SER A 93 -1.23 -11.33 2.50
N SER A 94 -1.66 -12.30 3.29
CA SER A 94 -2.83 -12.16 4.14
C SER A 94 -2.56 -11.17 5.29
N ALA A 95 -1.28 -10.89 5.57
CA ALA A 95 -0.85 -10.08 6.70
C ALA A 95 -0.62 -8.59 6.37
N MET A 96 -0.36 -8.20 5.12
CA MET A 96 0.13 -6.85 4.82
C MET A 96 -0.98 -5.90 4.38
N ARG A 97 -1.66 -5.33 5.38
CA ARG A 97 -2.77 -4.39 5.20
C ARG A 97 -2.45 -3.08 5.90
N VAL A 98 -2.68 -1.97 5.22
CA VAL A 98 -2.58 -0.65 5.83
C VAL A 98 -3.99 -0.12 6.06
N THR A 99 -4.26 0.33 7.28
CA THR A 99 -5.53 0.93 7.64
C THR A 99 -5.28 2.36 8.10
N ALA A 100 -6.02 3.31 7.51
CA ALA A 100 -6.07 4.69 7.98
C ALA A 100 -7.48 5.00 8.45
N SER A 101 -7.60 5.74 9.55
CA SER A 101 -8.89 6.18 10.08
C SER A 101 -8.92 7.69 10.26
N THR A 102 -10.03 8.32 9.91
CA THR A 102 -10.29 9.74 10.20
C THR A 102 -11.64 9.91 10.87
N GLY A 103 -11.76 10.94 11.72
CA GLY A 103 -13.03 11.32 12.33
C GLY A 103 -13.96 11.93 11.30
N ALA A 104 -15.21 11.47 11.26
CA ALA A 104 -16.29 12.14 10.54
C ALA A 104 -17.12 12.94 11.55
N VAL A 105 -17.27 14.24 11.30
CA VAL A 105 -18.29 15.04 11.99
C VAL A 105 -19.63 14.56 11.43
N GLN A 106 -20.45 13.94 12.28
CA GLN A 106 -21.84 13.65 11.94
C GLN A 106 -22.59 14.98 11.81
N PRO A 107 -23.27 15.25 10.68
CA PRO A 107 -24.25 16.32 10.63
C PRO A 107 -25.47 15.99 11.50
#